data_AF-A0A952XH25-F1
#
_entry.id   AF-A0A952XH25-F1
#
_cell.length_a   1.000
_cell.length_b   1.000
_cell.length_c   1.000
_cell.angle_alpha   90.00
_cell.angle_beta   90.00
_cell.angle_gamma   90.00
#
_symmetry.space_group_name_H-M   'P 1'
#
loop_
_entity.id
_entity.type
_entity.pdbx_description
1 polymer ?
#
loop_
_entity_poly.entity_id
_entity_poly.type
_entity_poly.pdbx_seq_one_letter_code
_entity_poly.pdbx_strand_id
1 'polypeptide(L)'
;MRWFLGLLLVIALVMGVLYGVGRFLLPNDLAVTSTTTIERPRAAVFAMSNDLRIAREWSPYYAMDPDAQYTFSGEDPGAGQTMRWTSTVRRVGTGRVSIVDSIENEQIESILELDDRATLNARMVFQRGAAGVTNVAWTVSATCSEGWINVPCRYMNLILRGMIAQDLNDGLARLKTLSEQLPNVDFENLNPMFDVVEPQNFVYSVVETSATNLEEITRAEERGIAQVRDFMGGYGLIQAGPLVRVVTQFDREADRMSFRVGYPFTGPTPLSVVGVQIGQTPSGRAMHVLVEGNRAQVQAAYAQMYAYLQAHRVPLRENGLPWELVHQAGGGEEGLPTRLEIFMPLQ
;
A
#
# COMPACT_ATOMS: atom_id res chain seq x y z
N MET A 1 48.86 4.49 53.08
CA MET A 1 48.15 3.23 52.73
C MET A 1 46.76 3.07 53.33
N ARG A 2 46.45 3.47 54.58
CA ARG A 2 45.12 3.25 55.20
C ARG A 2 43.95 3.97 54.50
N TRP A 3 44.18 5.18 53.98
CA TRP A 3 43.16 5.96 53.26
C TRP A 3 42.80 5.36 51.88
N PHE A 4 43.80 4.86 51.13
CA PHE A 4 43.57 4.13 49.88
C PHE A 4 42.74 2.86 50.11
N LEU A 5 43.00 2.13 51.20
CA LEU A 5 42.23 0.92 51.52
C LEU A 5 40.77 1.26 51.86
N GLY A 6 40.54 2.34 52.61
CA GLY A 6 39.19 2.85 52.89
C GLY A 6 38.46 3.29 51.63
N LEU A 7 39.14 3.99 50.71
CA LEU A 7 38.58 4.39 49.43
C LEU A 7 38.17 3.18 48.58
N LEU A 8 39.03 2.16 48.48
CA LEU A 8 38.72 0.93 47.76
C LEU A 8 37.50 0.20 48.34
N LEU A 9 37.37 0.17 49.67
CA LEU A 9 36.23 -0.46 50.35
C LEU A 9 34.92 0.29 50.07
N VAL A 10 34.95 1.62 50.08
CA VAL A 10 33.80 2.46 49.70
C VAL A 10 33.41 2.23 48.24
N ILE A 11 34.37 2.20 47.31
CA ILE A 11 34.11 1.91 45.89
C ILE A 11 33.49 0.52 45.72
N ALA A 12 34.04 -0.49 46.40
CA ALA A 12 33.50 -1.85 46.35
C ALA A 12 32.06 -1.92 46.91
N LEU A 13 31.77 -1.21 48.00
CA LEU A 13 30.42 -1.12 48.55
C LEU A 13 29.46 -0.46 47.56
N VAL A 14 29.84 0.69 46.99
CA VAL A 14 29.02 1.40 46.00
C VAL A 14 28.75 0.54 44.77
N MET A 15 29.78 -0.13 44.24
CA MET A 15 29.64 -1.05 43.11
C MET A 15 28.75 -2.24 43.45
N GLY A 16 28.88 -2.81 44.66
CA GLY A 16 28.02 -3.89 45.14
C GLY A 16 26.55 -3.47 45.26
N VAL A 17 26.29 -2.27 45.77
CA VAL A 17 24.93 -1.69 45.85
C VAL A 17 24.37 -1.44 44.45
N LEU A 18 25.11 -0.79 43.55
CA LEU A 18 24.66 -0.53 42.17
C LEU A 18 24.39 -1.83 41.41
N TYR A 19 25.24 -2.83 41.59
CA TYR A 19 25.04 -4.16 41.04
C TYR A 19 23.76 -4.81 41.59
N GLY A 20 23.56 -4.77 42.92
CA GLY A 20 22.36 -5.31 43.56
C GLY A 20 21.07 -4.63 43.08
N VAL A 21 21.06 -3.30 43.01
CA VAL A 21 19.92 -2.52 42.47
C VAL A 21 19.63 -2.94 41.03
N GLY A 22 20.64 -3.00 40.17
CA GLY A 22 20.42 -3.37 38.77
C GLY A 22 19.95 -4.81 38.59
N ARG A 23 20.48 -5.75 39.38
CA ARG A 23 20.15 -7.19 39.23
C ARG A 23 18.79 -7.56 39.80
N PHE A 24 18.39 -6.94 40.91
CA PHE A 24 17.23 -7.34 41.70
C PHE A 24 16.06 -6.35 41.62
N LEU A 25 16.30 -5.07 41.33
CA LEU A 25 15.24 -4.04 41.31
C LEU A 25 14.88 -3.57 39.89
N LEU A 26 15.83 -3.53 38.95
CA LEU A 26 15.54 -3.13 37.57
C LEU A 26 15.01 -4.30 36.73
N PRO A 27 14.02 -4.07 35.85
CA PRO A 27 13.47 -5.11 34.98
C PRO A 27 14.51 -5.56 33.94
N ASN A 28 14.50 -6.84 33.58
CA ASN A 28 15.37 -7.38 32.52
C ASN A 28 14.87 -7.02 31.12
N ASP A 29 13.56 -6.85 30.99
CA ASP A 29 12.88 -6.61 29.73
C ASP A 29 12.51 -5.12 29.61
N LEU A 30 12.87 -4.54 28.48
CA LEU A 30 12.36 -3.26 28.02
C LEU A 30 11.14 -3.54 27.14
N ALA A 31 10.05 -2.83 27.43
CA ALA A 31 8.89 -2.73 26.55
C ALA A 31 8.37 -1.30 26.61
N VAL A 32 8.33 -0.63 25.47
CA VAL A 32 7.83 0.73 25.31
C VAL A 32 6.79 0.72 24.21
N THR A 33 5.58 1.17 24.53
CA THR A 33 4.47 1.22 23.58
C THR A 33 3.99 2.66 23.45
N SER A 34 3.72 3.07 22.22
CA SER A 34 3.04 4.32 21.91
C SER A 34 1.83 4.02 21.03
N THR A 35 0.79 4.84 21.17
CA THR A 35 -0.47 4.64 20.45
C THR A 35 -0.90 5.94 19.78
N THR A 36 -1.63 5.83 18.68
CA THR A 36 -2.27 6.96 18.02
C THR A 36 -3.54 6.52 17.31
N THR A 37 -4.44 7.47 17.07
CA THR A 37 -5.63 7.27 16.26
C THR A 37 -5.47 8.05 14.96
N ILE A 38 -5.61 7.35 13.84
CA ILE A 38 -5.44 7.89 12.48
C ILE A 38 -6.80 7.84 11.79
N GLU A 39 -7.23 8.97 11.24
CA GLU A 39 -8.52 9.12 10.54
C GLU A 39 -8.46 8.56 9.13
N ARG A 40 -7.91 7.35 8.97
CA ARG A 40 -7.90 6.63 7.70
C ARG A 40 -8.21 5.15 7.88
N PRO A 41 -8.72 4.49 6.82
CA PRO A 41 -8.97 3.06 6.83
C PRO A 41 -7.68 2.28 7.10
N ARG A 42 -7.84 1.13 7.74
CA ARG A 42 -6.73 0.32 8.25
C ARG A 42 -5.83 -0.18 7.12
N ALA A 43 -6.39 -0.51 5.95
CA ALA A 43 -5.60 -0.82 4.75
C ALA A 43 -4.63 0.30 4.33
N ALA A 44 -5.07 1.55 4.38
CA ALA A 44 -4.23 2.69 4.00
C ALA A 44 -3.05 2.87 4.98
N VAL A 45 -3.31 2.75 6.29
CA VAL A 45 -2.28 2.89 7.32
C VAL A 45 -1.32 1.71 7.31
N PHE A 46 -1.83 0.49 7.08
CA PHE A 46 -1.03 -0.71 6.96
C PHE A 46 -0.09 -0.65 5.74
N ALA A 47 -0.60 -0.26 4.57
CA ALA A 47 0.20 -0.12 3.34
C ALA A 47 1.41 0.82 3.53
N MET A 48 1.23 1.90 4.29
CA MET A 48 2.29 2.85 4.62
C MET A 48 3.38 2.31 5.56
N SER A 49 3.11 1.22 6.26
CA SER A 49 4.01 0.64 7.26
C SER A 49 4.63 -0.67 6.78
N ASN A 50 3.93 -1.42 5.93
CA ASN A 50 4.33 -2.74 5.47
C ASN A 50 5.39 -2.72 4.35
N ASP A 51 5.51 -1.61 3.61
CA ASP A 51 6.62 -1.40 2.69
C ASP A 51 7.64 -0.45 3.31
N LEU A 52 8.84 -0.94 3.63
CA LEU A 52 9.94 -0.16 4.20
C LEU A 52 10.40 1.00 3.31
N ARG A 53 10.20 0.92 1.98
CA ARG A 53 10.47 2.03 1.05
C ARG A 53 9.56 3.23 1.36
N ILE A 54 8.32 2.94 1.73
CA ILE A 54 7.31 3.93 2.16
C ILE A 54 7.50 4.27 3.64
N ALA A 55 7.76 3.27 4.49
CA ALA A 55 7.89 3.47 5.93
C ALA A 55 9.05 4.41 6.31
N ARG A 56 10.08 4.48 5.47
CA ARG A 56 11.15 5.47 5.57
C ARG A 56 10.61 6.90 5.68
N GLU A 57 9.55 7.24 4.95
CA GLU A 57 9.05 8.62 4.85
C GLU A 57 8.53 9.21 6.16
N TRP A 58 7.98 8.36 7.03
CA TRP A 58 7.55 8.75 8.38
C TRP A 58 8.52 8.33 9.48
N SER A 59 9.62 7.65 9.13
CA SER A 59 10.60 7.18 10.10
C SER A 59 11.21 8.36 10.89
N PRO A 60 11.31 8.25 12.23
CA PRO A 60 11.95 9.28 13.04
C PRO A 60 13.43 9.46 12.67
N TYR A 61 14.12 8.39 12.24
CA TYR A 61 15.51 8.46 11.81
C TYR A 61 15.67 9.24 10.50
N TYR A 62 14.79 9.02 9.52
CA TYR A 62 14.79 9.76 8.27
C TYR A 62 14.51 11.25 8.49
N ALA A 63 13.62 11.58 9.43
CA ALA A 63 13.37 12.97 9.78
C ALA A 63 14.59 13.68 10.42
N MET A 64 15.49 12.95 11.07
CA MET A 64 16.71 13.49 11.67
C MET A 64 17.86 13.66 10.67
N ASP A 65 17.97 12.75 9.70
CA ASP A 65 18.95 12.84 8.63
C ASP A 65 18.38 12.32 7.30
N PRO A 66 17.71 13.18 6.52
CA PRO A 66 17.19 12.82 5.20
C PRO A 66 18.28 12.46 4.18
N ASP A 67 19.51 12.97 4.40
CA ASP A 67 20.67 12.77 3.52
C ASP A 67 21.43 11.47 3.81
N ALA A 68 20.97 10.69 4.79
CA ALA A 68 21.52 9.38 5.09
C ALA A 68 21.40 8.43 3.89
N GLN A 69 22.35 7.49 3.77
CA GLN A 69 22.33 6.52 2.68
C GLN A 69 21.39 5.37 3.05
N TYR A 70 20.37 5.12 2.23
CA TYR A 70 19.40 4.04 2.42
C TYR A 70 19.53 2.97 1.33
N THR A 71 19.54 1.70 1.74
CA THR A 71 19.49 0.55 0.81
C THR A 71 18.39 -0.40 1.21
N PHE A 72 17.67 -0.93 0.23
CA PHE A 72 16.53 -1.83 0.44
C PHE A 72 16.80 -3.21 -0.18
N SER A 73 16.26 -4.25 0.44
CA SER A 73 16.24 -5.62 -0.12
C SER A 73 14.87 -6.26 0.09
N GLY A 74 14.56 -7.29 -0.70
CA GLY A 74 13.23 -7.88 -0.79
C GLY A 74 12.41 -7.17 -1.88
N GLU A 75 11.89 -7.94 -2.84
CA GLU A 75 11.13 -7.39 -3.96
C GLU A 75 9.77 -6.90 -3.46
N ASP A 76 9.02 -7.80 -2.83
CA ASP A 76 7.68 -7.56 -2.31
C ASP A 76 7.68 -6.83 -0.95
N PRO A 77 6.63 -6.02 -0.66
CA PRO A 77 6.38 -5.48 0.67
C PRO A 77 6.14 -6.56 1.74
N GLY A 78 6.50 -6.27 2.99
CA GLY A 78 6.24 -7.13 4.14
C GLY A 78 7.38 -8.07 4.49
N ALA A 79 7.04 -9.27 4.96
CA ALA A 79 8.01 -10.21 5.54
C ALA A 79 9.17 -10.53 4.58
N GLY A 80 10.40 -10.43 5.09
CA GLY A 80 11.64 -10.60 4.32
C GLY A 80 12.18 -9.29 3.73
N GLN A 81 11.40 -8.22 3.70
CA GLN A 81 11.87 -6.91 3.28
C GLN A 81 12.79 -6.29 4.33
N THR A 82 13.89 -5.67 3.90
CA THR A 82 14.81 -4.98 4.80
C THR A 82 15.23 -3.61 4.30
N MET A 83 15.50 -2.70 5.23
CA MET A 83 16.05 -1.37 4.98
C MET A 83 17.28 -1.18 5.86
N ARG A 84 18.41 -0.82 5.26
CA ARG A 84 19.63 -0.40 5.97
C ARG A 84 19.83 1.08 5.77
N TRP A 85 20.38 1.76 6.78
CA TRP A 85 20.82 3.14 6.66
C TRP A 85 22.22 3.35 7.23
N THR A 86 22.92 4.35 6.72
CA THR A 86 24.20 4.83 7.24
C THR A 86 24.20 6.35 7.26
N SER A 87 24.43 6.92 8.43
CA SER A 87 24.43 8.36 8.68
C SER A 87 25.70 8.81 9.42
N THR A 88 26.18 10.01 9.11
CA THR A 88 27.25 10.67 9.86
C THR A 88 26.72 11.40 11.10
N VAL A 89 25.41 11.62 11.20
CA VAL A 89 24.75 12.21 12.36
C VAL A 89 24.74 11.17 13.48
N ARG A 90 25.50 11.45 14.55
CA ARG A 90 25.72 10.53 15.68
C ARG A 90 24.43 9.96 16.30
N ARG A 91 23.34 10.74 16.34
CA ARG A 91 22.05 10.28 16.90
C ARG A 91 21.38 9.22 16.01
N VAL A 92 21.53 9.33 14.69
CA VAL A 92 20.97 8.38 13.71
C VAL A 92 21.89 7.16 13.57
N GLY A 93 23.17 7.41 13.30
CA GLY A 93 24.18 6.37 13.12
C GLY A 93 23.84 5.39 12.00
N THR A 94 24.25 4.14 12.18
CA THR A 94 24.00 3.04 11.24
C THR A 94 23.00 2.06 11.83
N GLY A 95 22.16 1.48 10.98
CA GLY A 95 21.28 0.41 11.41
C GLY A 95 20.58 -0.31 10.27
N ARG A 96 19.79 -1.31 10.64
CA ARG A 96 18.95 -2.14 9.78
C ARG A 96 17.59 -2.33 10.45
N VAL A 97 16.53 -2.27 9.66
CA VAL A 97 15.23 -2.83 10.04
C VAL A 97 14.87 -3.94 9.05
N SER A 98 14.34 -5.05 9.56
CA SER A 98 13.87 -6.18 8.76
C SER A 98 12.46 -6.55 9.22
N ILE A 99 11.50 -6.62 8.30
CA ILE A 99 10.17 -7.16 8.61
C ILE A 99 10.30 -8.68 8.65
N VAL A 100 9.94 -9.30 9.77
CA VAL A 100 10.07 -10.75 9.98
C VAL A 100 8.74 -11.48 9.84
N ASP A 101 7.64 -10.80 10.15
CA ASP A 101 6.29 -11.31 9.99
C ASP A 101 5.32 -10.16 9.69
N SER A 102 4.27 -10.46 8.94
CA SER A 102 3.26 -9.49 8.55
C SER A 102 1.93 -10.17 8.31
N ILE A 103 0.94 -9.81 9.11
CA ILE A 103 -0.47 -10.21 8.92
C ILE A 103 -1.20 -9.01 8.34
N GLU A 104 -1.71 -9.16 7.12
CA GLU A 104 -2.29 -8.07 6.34
C GLU A 104 -3.34 -7.30 7.14
N ASN A 105 -3.21 -5.97 7.17
CA ASN A 105 -4.10 -5.05 7.87
C ASN A 105 -4.19 -5.25 9.40
N GLU A 106 -3.42 -6.15 10.00
CA GLU A 106 -3.54 -6.47 11.43
C GLU A 106 -2.25 -6.19 12.19
N GLN A 107 -1.13 -6.68 11.69
CA GLN A 107 0.12 -6.66 12.46
C GLN A 107 1.36 -6.70 11.57
N ILE A 108 2.41 -6.01 12.00
CA ILE A 108 3.75 -6.09 11.43
C ILE A 108 4.74 -6.35 12.57
N GLU A 109 5.57 -7.36 12.42
CA GLU A 109 6.71 -7.63 13.30
C GLU A 109 8.01 -7.33 12.57
N SER A 110 8.92 -6.63 13.23
CA SER A 110 10.22 -6.27 12.68
C SER A 110 11.33 -6.35 13.72
N ILE A 111 12.55 -6.54 13.24
CA ILE A 111 13.77 -6.49 14.03
C ILE A 111 14.56 -5.25 13.63
N LEU A 112 14.92 -4.44 14.61
CA LEU A 112 15.71 -3.23 14.48
C LEU A 112 17.10 -3.47 15.07
N GLU A 113 18.13 -3.39 14.22
CA GLU A 113 19.53 -3.56 14.59
C GLU A 113 20.24 -2.21 14.47
N LEU A 114 20.79 -1.69 15.57
CA LEU A 114 21.48 -0.41 15.64
C LEU A 114 23.00 -0.62 15.75
N ASP A 115 23.56 -1.32 14.76
CA ASP A 115 24.97 -1.76 14.73
C ASP A 115 25.31 -2.59 15.98
N ASP A 116 26.42 -2.32 16.66
CA ASP A 116 26.85 -3.00 17.89
C ASP A 116 26.09 -2.54 19.15
N ARG A 117 25.20 -1.55 19.04
CA ARG A 117 24.57 -0.90 20.20
C ARG A 117 23.38 -1.67 20.74
N ALA A 118 22.50 -2.16 19.86
CA ALA A 118 21.26 -2.81 20.26
C ALA A 118 20.61 -3.62 19.13
N THR A 119 19.94 -4.69 19.51
CA THR A 119 18.93 -5.38 18.70
C THR A 119 17.60 -5.29 19.43
N LEU A 120 16.59 -4.74 18.78
CA LEU A 120 15.27 -4.47 19.33
C LEU A 120 14.23 -5.20 18.49
N ASN A 121 13.22 -5.77 19.14
CA ASN A 121 12.02 -6.24 18.46
C ASN A 121 11.03 -5.08 18.38
N ALA A 122 10.33 -4.95 17.28
CA ALA A 122 9.29 -3.97 17.08
C ALA A 122 8.02 -4.66 16.57
N ARG A 123 6.87 -4.29 17.13
CA ARG A 123 5.56 -4.78 16.74
C ARG A 123 4.62 -3.60 16.54
N MET A 124 4.01 -3.50 15.37
CA MET A 124 2.90 -2.59 15.10
C MET A 124 1.61 -3.40 15.00
N VAL A 125 0.58 -2.95 15.70
CA VAL A 125 -0.76 -3.54 15.67
C VAL A 125 -1.74 -2.48 15.17
N PHE A 126 -2.58 -2.86 14.22
CA PHE A 126 -3.57 -2.01 13.59
C PHE A 126 -4.97 -2.52 13.95
N GLN A 127 -5.70 -1.75 14.75
CA GLN A 127 -7.04 -2.08 15.21
C GLN A 127 -8.07 -1.20 14.53
N ARG A 128 -9.16 -1.82 14.06
CA ARG A 128 -10.29 -1.09 13.49
C ARG A 128 -10.93 -0.21 14.58
N GLY A 129 -11.04 1.09 14.30
CA GLY A 129 -11.76 2.05 15.12
C GLY A 129 -13.19 2.26 14.60
N ALA A 130 -13.66 3.50 14.67
CA ALA A 130 -14.87 3.92 13.95
C ALA A 130 -14.68 3.81 12.42
N ALA A 131 -15.76 3.99 11.65
CA ALA A 131 -15.70 3.94 10.18
C ALA A 131 -14.63 4.92 9.64
N GLY A 132 -13.69 4.40 8.85
CA GLY A 132 -12.57 5.19 8.31
C GLY A 132 -11.51 5.59 9.34
N VAL A 133 -11.46 4.97 10.52
CA VAL A 133 -10.51 5.27 11.58
C VAL A 133 -9.75 4.02 12.02
N THR A 134 -8.45 4.17 12.26
CA THR A 134 -7.55 3.10 12.71
C THR A 134 -6.85 3.50 14.00
N ASN A 135 -6.86 2.61 14.98
CA ASN A 135 -6.03 2.74 16.18
C ASN A 135 -4.74 1.96 15.97
N VAL A 136 -3.60 2.63 16.10
CA VAL A 136 -2.27 2.03 15.91
C VAL A 136 -1.58 1.95 17.25
N ALA A 137 -1.01 0.79 17.56
CA ALA A 137 -0.10 0.60 18.68
C ALA A 137 1.27 0.14 18.17
N TRP A 138 2.32 0.89 18.47
CA TRP A 138 3.70 0.54 18.12
C TRP A 138 4.49 0.26 19.40
N THR A 139 4.97 -0.98 19.51
CA THR A 139 5.74 -1.45 20.67
C THR A 139 7.16 -1.79 20.24
N VAL A 140 8.15 -1.31 21.01
CA VAL A 140 9.54 -1.72 20.91
C VAL A 140 9.93 -2.46 22.19
N SER A 141 10.58 -3.61 22.04
CA SER A 141 11.01 -4.44 23.15
C SER A 141 12.42 -5.01 22.99
N ALA A 142 13.07 -5.28 24.12
CA ALA A 142 14.38 -5.92 24.17
C ALA A 142 14.60 -6.61 25.52
N THR A 143 15.40 -7.66 25.52
CA THR A 143 15.75 -8.42 26.73
C THR A 143 17.25 -8.33 26.95
N CYS A 144 17.67 -7.88 28.14
CA CYS A 144 19.09 -7.85 28.47
C CYS A 144 19.66 -9.26 28.60
N SER A 145 20.73 -9.55 27.86
CA SER A 145 21.44 -10.81 27.91
C SER A 145 22.04 -11.07 29.30
N GLU A 146 22.17 -12.34 29.67
CA GLU A 146 22.84 -12.76 30.91
C GLU A 146 24.36 -12.47 30.87
N GLY A 147 25.00 -12.50 32.05
CA GLY A 147 26.43 -12.24 32.20
C GLY A 147 26.77 -10.80 32.58
N TRP A 148 28.00 -10.37 32.31
CA TRP A 148 28.54 -9.10 32.80
C TRP A 148 27.82 -7.86 32.23
N ILE A 149 27.18 -7.98 31.06
CA ILE A 149 26.44 -6.89 30.41
C ILE A 149 25.01 -6.72 30.95
N ASN A 150 24.49 -7.70 31.71
CA ASN A 150 23.10 -7.72 32.14
C ASN A 150 22.71 -6.47 32.94
N VAL A 151 23.43 -6.22 34.03
CA VAL A 151 23.16 -5.07 34.90
C VAL A 151 23.37 -3.72 34.20
N PRO A 152 24.49 -3.48 33.48
CA PRO A 152 24.66 -2.27 32.68
C PRO A 152 23.52 -2.03 31.67
N CYS A 153 23.08 -3.08 30.96
CA CYS A 153 21.98 -3.01 30.00
C CYS A 153 20.66 -2.56 30.67
N ARG A 154 20.35 -3.05 31.87
CA ARG A 154 19.13 -2.65 32.60
C ARG A 154 19.12 -1.17 32.98
N TYR A 155 20.26 -0.62 33.40
CA TYR A 155 20.38 0.82 33.65
C TYR A 155 20.25 1.63 32.35
N MET A 156 20.86 1.15 31.27
CA MET A 156 20.74 1.80 29.96
C MET A 156 19.29 1.81 29.47
N ASN A 157 18.55 0.71 29.63
CA ASN A 157 17.12 0.63 29.31
C ASN A 157 16.30 1.65 30.10
N LEU A 158 16.61 1.87 31.38
CA LEU A 158 15.94 2.89 32.20
C LEU A 158 16.15 4.30 31.64
N ILE A 159 17.37 4.62 31.21
CA ILE A 159 17.73 5.94 30.65
C ILE A 159 17.11 6.14 29.26
N LEU A 160 17.17 5.12 28.40
CA LEU A 160 16.72 5.21 27.01
C LEU A 160 15.20 5.12 26.85
N ARG A 161 14.47 4.57 27.83
CA ARG A 161 13.01 4.40 27.76
C ARG A 161 12.27 5.68 27.34
N GLY A 162 12.64 6.83 27.91
CA GLY A 162 12.00 8.11 27.58
C GLY A 162 12.31 8.58 26.15
N MET A 163 13.54 8.38 25.69
CA MET A 163 13.97 8.71 24.33
C MET A 163 13.26 7.82 23.31
N ILE A 164 13.18 6.52 23.56
CA ILE A 164 12.45 5.57 22.71
C ILE A 164 10.97 5.97 22.64
N ALA A 165 10.34 6.28 23.77
CA ALA A 165 8.94 6.71 23.78
C ALA A 165 8.73 7.98 22.94
N GLN A 166 9.65 8.94 23.00
CA GLN A 166 9.59 10.15 22.18
C GLN A 166 9.74 9.83 20.69
N ASP A 167 10.74 9.03 20.30
CA ASP A 167 10.96 8.67 18.90
C ASP A 167 9.76 7.89 18.31
N LEU A 168 9.11 7.03 19.11
CA LEU A 168 7.88 6.33 18.73
C LEU A 168 6.70 7.30 18.54
N ASN A 169 6.51 8.25 19.45
CA ASN A 169 5.46 9.26 19.34
C ASN A 169 5.66 10.16 18.11
N ASP A 170 6.89 10.60 17.86
CA ASP A 170 7.23 11.43 16.70
C ASP A 170 7.00 10.66 15.38
N GLY A 171 7.38 9.37 15.33
CA GLY A 171 7.12 8.51 14.19
C GLY A 171 5.61 8.31 13.95
N LEU A 172 4.82 8.02 14.99
CA LEU A 172 3.37 7.87 14.89
C LEU A 172 2.66 9.16 14.48
N ALA A 173 3.15 10.33 14.93
CA ALA A 173 2.62 11.63 14.52
C ALA A 173 2.86 11.90 13.02
N ARG A 174 4.02 11.50 12.50
CA ARG A 174 4.33 11.58 11.06
C ARG A 174 3.52 10.60 10.24
N LEU A 175 3.41 9.35 10.70
CA LEU A 175 2.56 8.34 10.08
C LEU A 175 1.12 8.85 9.97
N LYS A 176 0.55 9.36 11.07
CA LYS A 176 -0.79 9.99 11.07
C LYS A 176 -0.90 11.08 10.00
N THR A 177 0.04 12.02 10.00
CA THR A 177 0.03 13.17 9.09
C THR A 177 0.06 12.76 7.62
N LEU A 178 0.91 11.79 7.27
CA LEU A 178 1.05 11.32 5.88
C LEU A 178 -0.11 10.39 5.48
N SER A 179 -0.55 9.50 6.37
CA SER A 179 -1.72 8.65 6.11
C SER A 179 -2.96 9.49 5.85
N GLU A 180 -3.19 10.54 6.64
CA GLU A 180 -4.36 11.42 6.49
C GLU A 180 -4.34 12.27 5.20
N GLN A 181 -3.29 12.20 4.39
CA GLN A 181 -3.30 12.77 3.04
C GLN A 181 -3.84 11.79 1.98
N LEU A 182 -3.92 10.49 2.30
CA LEU A 182 -4.48 9.48 1.41
C LEU A 182 -6.01 9.61 1.32
N PRO A 183 -6.64 9.10 0.26
CA PRO A 183 -8.10 9.00 0.16
C PRO A 183 -8.68 8.23 1.36
N ASN A 184 -9.78 8.72 1.92
CA ASN A 184 -10.53 8.01 2.97
C ASN A 184 -11.45 6.96 2.32
N VAL A 185 -10.84 5.94 1.72
CA VAL A 185 -11.54 4.85 1.01
C VAL A 185 -10.96 3.52 1.50
N ASP A 186 -11.82 2.66 2.02
CA ASP A 186 -11.42 1.34 2.53
C ASP A 186 -11.29 0.34 1.37
N PHE A 187 -10.11 -0.27 1.24
CA PHE A 187 -9.77 -1.24 0.21
C PHE A 187 -9.28 -2.59 0.77
N GLU A 188 -9.56 -2.93 2.04
CA GLU A 188 -9.11 -4.19 2.66
C GLU A 188 -9.51 -5.46 1.90
N ASN A 189 -10.63 -5.44 1.19
CA ASN A 189 -11.16 -6.61 0.46
C ASN A 189 -11.07 -6.44 -1.06
N LEU A 190 -10.23 -5.52 -1.54
CA LEU A 190 -10.11 -5.24 -2.97
C LEU A 190 -9.49 -6.42 -3.74
N ASN A 191 -8.53 -7.12 -3.13
CA ASN A 191 -7.82 -8.27 -3.70
C ASN A 191 -7.37 -8.06 -5.16
N PRO A 192 -6.56 -7.02 -5.45
CA PRO A 192 -6.13 -6.73 -6.81
C PRO A 192 -5.18 -7.80 -7.36
N MET A 193 -5.30 -8.05 -8.66
CA MET A 193 -4.41 -8.91 -9.43
C MET A 193 -3.48 -8.06 -10.28
N PHE A 194 -2.27 -8.55 -10.54
CA PHE A 194 -1.24 -7.85 -11.31
C PHE A 194 -0.72 -8.74 -12.43
N ASP A 195 -1.08 -8.41 -13.67
CA ASP A 195 -0.77 -9.24 -14.83
C ASP A 195 -0.23 -8.40 -15.99
N VAL A 196 0.48 -9.07 -16.91
CA VAL A 196 0.87 -8.49 -18.21
C VAL A 196 -0.20 -8.91 -19.22
N VAL A 197 -0.94 -7.94 -19.73
CA VAL A 197 -2.05 -8.18 -20.68
C VAL A 197 -1.53 -8.09 -22.11
N GLU A 198 -1.82 -9.11 -22.92
CA GLU A 198 -1.46 -9.14 -24.34
C GLU A 198 -2.52 -8.43 -25.21
N PRO A 199 -2.11 -7.70 -26.26
CA PRO A 199 -3.04 -7.06 -27.18
C PRO A 199 -3.77 -8.09 -28.05
N GLN A 200 -5.05 -7.86 -28.30
CA GLN A 200 -5.87 -8.65 -29.22
C GLN A 200 -6.46 -7.75 -30.32
N ASN A 201 -6.66 -8.33 -31.50
CA ASN A 201 -7.36 -7.67 -32.61
C ASN A 201 -8.74 -7.22 -32.13
N PHE A 202 -8.98 -5.92 -32.21
CA PHE A 202 -10.12 -5.26 -31.59
C PHE A 202 -10.89 -4.48 -32.63
N VAL A 203 -12.17 -4.82 -32.82
CA VAL A 203 -13.10 -4.03 -33.63
C VAL A 203 -13.99 -3.24 -32.68
N TYR A 204 -14.07 -1.93 -32.90
CA TYR A 204 -14.73 -1.02 -31.98
C TYR A 204 -15.40 0.16 -32.67
N SER A 205 -16.40 0.71 -32.00
CA SER A 205 -16.96 2.03 -32.32
C SER A 205 -16.46 3.03 -31.29
N VAL A 206 -16.16 4.25 -31.75
CA VAL A 206 -15.90 5.39 -30.87
C VAL A 206 -17.23 6.10 -30.66
N VAL A 207 -17.65 6.17 -29.41
CA VAL A 207 -18.89 6.82 -29.03
C VAL A 207 -18.59 8.01 -28.13
N GLU A 208 -19.30 9.10 -28.38
CA GLU A 208 -19.22 10.34 -27.59
C GLU A 208 -20.57 10.56 -26.92
N THR A 209 -20.54 10.95 -25.65
CA THR A 209 -21.75 11.29 -24.91
C THR A 209 -22.03 12.78 -24.98
N SER A 210 -23.31 13.14 -24.95
CA SER A 210 -23.74 14.54 -24.77
C SER A 210 -23.76 14.99 -23.30
N ALA A 211 -23.70 14.04 -22.35
CA ALA A 211 -23.65 14.23 -20.91
C ALA A 211 -22.95 13.03 -20.24
N THR A 212 -22.46 13.13 -19.01
CA THR A 212 -21.89 11.95 -18.28
C THR A 212 -22.91 11.21 -17.41
N ASN A 213 -24.21 11.47 -17.62
CA ASN A 213 -25.27 10.76 -16.92
C ASN A 213 -25.45 9.31 -17.43
N LEU A 214 -26.08 8.47 -16.60
CA LEU A 214 -26.24 7.04 -16.84
C LEU A 214 -26.99 6.73 -18.14
N GLU A 215 -28.14 7.38 -18.36
CA GLU A 215 -28.99 7.13 -19.52
C GLU A 215 -28.23 7.40 -20.82
N GLU A 216 -27.48 8.50 -20.86
CA GLU A 216 -26.71 8.85 -22.04
C GLU A 216 -25.55 7.90 -22.31
N ILE A 217 -24.83 7.50 -21.26
CA ILE A 217 -23.73 6.53 -21.39
C ILE A 217 -24.26 5.20 -21.91
N THR A 218 -25.37 4.69 -21.34
CA THR A 218 -25.99 3.44 -21.80
C THR A 218 -26.48 3.54 -23.24
N ARG A 219 -27.14 4.63 -23.61
CA ARG A 219 -27.62 4.87 -24.98
C ARG A 219 -26.47 4.94 -26.00
N ALA A 220 -25.40 5.65 -25.66
CA ALA A 220 -24.22 5.76 -26.52
C ALA A 220 -23.53 4.40 -26.68
N GLU A 221 -23.41 3.64 -25.59
CA GLU A 221 -22.87 2.30 -25.61
C GLU A 221 -23.69 1.34 -26.49
N GLU A 222 -25.01 1.26 -26.30
CA GLU A 222 -25.90 0.40 -27.08
C GLU A 222 -25.79 0.69 -28.58
N ARG A 223 -25.72 1.97 -28.95
CA ARG A 223 -25.50 2.40 -30.33
C ARG A 223 -24.16 1.90 -30.88
N GLY A 224 -23.08 2.06 -30.12
CA GLY A 224 -21.75 1.60 -30.52
C GLY A 224 -21.66 0.08 -30.67
N ILE A 225 -22.24 -0.66 -29.72
CA ILE A 225 -22.31 -2.13 -29.76
C ILE A 225 -23.09 -2.61 -30.97
N ALA A 226 -24.23 -1.98 -31.29
CA ALA A 226 -25.03 -2.34 -32.47
C ALA A 226 -24.21 -2.16 -33.77
N GLN A 227 -23.52 -1.02 -33.93
CA GLN A 227 -22.64 -0.77 -35.08
C GLN A 227 -21.54 -1.83 -35.23
N VAL A 228 -20.89 -2.20 -34.11
CA VAL A 228 -19.84 -3.23 -34.12
C VAL A 228 -20.41 -4.60 -34.50
N ARG A 229 -21.57 -4.99 -33.96
CA ARG A 229 -22.20 -6.27 -34.26
C ARG A 229 -22.62 -6.38 -35.73
N ASP A 230 -23.24 -5.33 -36.28
CA ASP A 230 -23.64 -5.28 -37.68
C ASP A 230 -22.42 -5.42 -38.60
N PHE A 231 -21.33 -4.72 -38.27
CA PHE A 231 -20.08 -4.83 -39.01
C PHE A 231 -19.47 -6.23 -38.92
N MET A 232 -19.38 -6.82 -37.73
CA MET A 232 -18.86 -8.18 -37.55
C MET A 232 -19.66 -9.20 -38.35
N GLY A 233 -21.00 -9.09 -38.32
CA GLY A 233 -21.90 -9.95 -39.10
C GLY A 233 -21.70 -9.80 -40.61
N GLY A 234 -21.56 -8.57 -41.11
CA GLY A 234 -21.35 -8.30 -42.54
C GLY A 234 -20.01 -8.80 -43.10
N TYR A 235 -18.97 -8.82 -42.28
CA TYR A 235 -17.61 -9.25 -42.67
C TYR A 235 -17.25 -10.67 -42.20
N GLY A 236 -18.17 -11.38 -41.54
CA GLY A 236 -17.94 -12.74 -41.04
C GLY A 236 -16.86 -12.82 -39.94
N LEU A 237 -16.73 -11.78 -39.11
CA LEU A 237 -15.79 -11.76 -37.99
C LEU A 237 -16.36 -12.55 -36.82
N ILE A 238 -15.51 -13.33 -36.15
CA ILE A 238 -15.89 -14.17 -35.00
C ILE A 238 -15.45 -13.48 -33.72
N GLN A 239 -16.38 -13.24 -32.80
CA GLN A 239 -16.08 -12.70 -31.47
C GLN A 239 -15.14 -13.66 -30.71
N ALA A 240 -14.03 -13.13 -30.21
CA ALA A 240 -12.95 -13.88 -29.58
C ALA A 240 -12.78 -13.58 -28.07
N GLY A 241 -13.61 -12.69 -27.51
CA GLY A 241 -13.54 -12.30 -26.10
C GLY A 241 -14.76 -11.51 -25.63
N PRO A 242 -14.78 -11.09 -24.35
CA PRO A 242 -15.85 -10.26 -23.79
C PRO A 242 -15.91 -8.89 -24.45
N LEU A 243 -16.98 -8.14 -24.16
CA LEU A 243 -17.07 -6.73 -24.55
C LEU A 243 -15.95 -5.94 -23.84
N VAL A 244 -15.21 -5.16 -24.60
CA VAL A 244 -14.15 -4.28 -24.09
C VAL A 244 -14.64 -2.84 -24.13
N ARG A 245 -14.51 -2.13 -23.01
CA ARG A 245 -14.78 -0.68 -22.91
C ARG A 245 -13.49 0.04 -22.57
N VAL A 246 -13.11 1.03 -23.37
CA VAL A 246 -11.91 1.84 -23.12
C VAL A 246 -12.29 3.30 -23.09
N VAL A 247 -12.20 3.94 -21.93
CA VAL A 247 -12.37 5.40 -21.86
C VAL A 247 -11.23 6.04 -22.64
N THR A 248 -11.53 6.98 -23.54
CA THR A 248 -10.53 7.70 -24.34
C THR A 248 -10.39 9.14 -23.92
N GLN A 249 -11.47 9.77 -23.46
CA GLN A 249 -11.45 11.13 -22.96
C GLN A 249 -12.56 11.32 -21.93
N PHE A 250 -12.27 12.10 -20.89
CA PHE A 250 -13.24 12.55 -19.91
C PHE A 250 -13.10 14.06 -19.73
N ASP A 251 -14.06 14.82 -20.27
CA ASP A 251 -14.11 16.27 -20.19
C ASP A 251 -15.08 16.67 -19.07
N ARG A 252 -14.49 17.05 -17.92
CA ARG A 252 -15.25 17.48 -16.73
C ARG A 252 -15.96 18.81 -16.93
N GLU A 253 -15.41 19.71 -17.74
CA GLU A 253 -16.00 21.04 -17.92
C GLU A 253 -17.20 20.98 -18.85
N ALA A 254 -17.09 20.20 -19.92
CA ALA A 254 -18.19 20.02 -20.86
C ALA A 254 -19.21 18.96 -20.43
N ASP A 255 -18.97 18.25 -19.32
CA ASP A 255 -19.75 17.08 -18.89
C ASP A 255 -19.89 16.03 -19.99
N ARG A 256 -18.79 15.69 -20.68
CA ARG A 256 -18.81 14.70 -21.77
C ARG A 256 -17.70 13.70 -21.64
N MET A 257 -17.93 12.51 -22.18
CA MET A 257 -16.89 11.50 -22.31
C MET A 257 -16.92 10.87 -23.70
N SER A 258 -15.75 10.43 -24.13
CA SER A 258 -15.61 9.56 -25.30
C SER A 258 -15.05 8.23 -24.85
N PHE A 259 -15.56 7.15 -25.43
CA PHE A 259 -15.08 5.81 -25.14
C PHE A 259 -15.17 4.92 -26.38
N ARG A 260 -14.31 3.91 -26.40
CA ARG A 260 -14.32 2.83 -27.38
C ARG A 260 -15.11 1.66 -26.81
N VAL A 261 -16.06 1.13 -27.57
CA VAL A 261 -16.77 -0.11 -27.24
C VAL A 261 -16.65 -1.10 -28.38
N GLY A 262 -16.42 -2.36 -28.06
CA GLY A 262 -16.34 -3.39 -29.09
C GLY A 262 -15.86 -4.72 -28.59
N TYR A 263 -15.42 -5.57 -29.52
CA TYR A 263 -15.05 -6.94 -29.22
C TYR A 263 -13.68 -7.30 -29.78
N PRO A 264 -12.88 -8.09 -29.03
CA PRO A 264 -11.80 -8.86 -29.61
C PRO A 264 -12.38 -9.80 -30.68
N PHE A 265 -11.68 -10.00 -31.78
CA PHE A 265 -12.16 -10.84 -32.87
C PHE A 265 -11.06 -11.69 -33.53
N THR A 266 -11.48 -12.78 -34.15
CA THR A 266 -10.70 -13.55 -35.12
C THR A 266 -11.38 -13.53 -36.48
N GLY A 267 -10.59 -13.60 -37.56
CA GLY A 267 -11.08 -13.52 -38.93
C GLY A 267 -10.20 -12.67 -39.84
N PRO A 268 -10.55 -12.56 -41.13
CA PRO A 268 -9.81 -11.73 -42.08
C PRO A 268 -9.94 -10.26 -41.71
N THR A 269 -8.83 -9.51 -41.66
CA THR A 269 -8.86 -8.07 -41.37
C THR A 269 -9.53 -7.31 -42.52
N PRO A 270 -10.69 -6.66 -42.30
CA PRO A 270 -11.35 -5.85 -43.31
C PRO A 270 -10.47 -4.69 -43.79
N LEU A 271 -10.40 -4.51 -45.11
CA LEU A 271 -9.60 -3.46 -45.76
C LEU A 271 -10.31 -2.09 -45.81
N SER A 272 -11.62 -2.07 -45.58
CA SER A 272 -12.45 -0.86 -45.57
C SER A 272 -13.34 -0.85 -44.34
N VAL A 273 -13.34 0.24 -43.59
CA VAL A 273 -14.20 0.43 -42.42
C VAL A 273 -15.00 1.73 -42.58
N VAL A 274 -16.31 1.65 -42.39
CA VAL A 274 -17.20 2.82 -42.32
C VAL A 274 -17.99 2.72 -41.02
N GLY A 275 -17.89 3.73 -40.15
CA GLY A 275 -18.63 3.79 -38.88
C GLY A 275 -18.05 2.96 -37.73
N VAL A 276 -17.08 2.08 -37.99
CA VAL A 276 -16.29 1.36 -36.96
C VAL A 276 -14.80 1.48 -37.24
N GLN A 277 -13.97 1.09 -36.29
CA GLN A 277 -12.52 1.10 -36.37
C GLN A 277 -11.95 -0.27 -35.96
N ILE A 278 -10.75 -0.55 -36.45
CA ILE A 278 -9.99 -1.75 -36.08
C ILE A 278 -8.67 -1.31 -35.49
N GLY A 279 -8.28 -1.94 -34.39
CA GLY A 279 -7.01 -1.71 -33.72
C GLY A 279 -6.68 -2.88 -32.81
N GLN A 280 -6.03 -2.57 -31.69
CA GLN A 280 -5.70 -3.54 -30.66
C GLN A 280 -6.37 -3.13 -29.34
N THR A 281 -6.66 -4.11 -28.49
CA THR A 281 -7.04 -3.85 -27.09
C THR A 281 -5.89 -3.20 -26.33
N PRO A 282 -6.17 -2.49 -25.21
CA PRO A 282 -5.13 -2.09 -24.27
C PRO A 282 -4.30 -3.29 -23.81
N SER A 283 -3.01 -3.06 -23.56
CA SER A 283 -2.04 -4.10 -23.23
C SER A 283 -0.93 -3.58 -22.30
N GLY A 284 -0.07 -4.51 -21.86
CA GLY A 284 1.03 -4.28 -20.92
C GLY A 284 0.65 -4.57 -19.48
N ARG A 285 1.52 -4.16 -18.54
CA ARG A 285 1.29 -4.37 -17.10
C ARG A 285 0.05 -3.62 -16.64
N ALA A 286 -0.79 -4.31 -15.86
CA ALA A 286 -2.02 -3.75 -15.33
C ALA A 286 -2.32 -4.31 -13.94
N MET A 287 -2.92 -3.48 -13.09
CA MET A 287 -3.65 -3.94 -11.91
C MET A 287 -5.10 -4.13 -12.31
N HIS A 288 -5.74 -5.24 -11.93
CA HIS A 288 -7.14 -5.46 -12.24
C HIS A 288 -7.93 -6.11 -11.11
N VAL A 289 -9.24 -5.88 -11.11
CA VAL A 289 -10.17 -6.35 -10.10
C VAL A 289 -11.47 -6.78 -10.78
N LEU A 290 -11.93 -7.99 -10.46
CA LEU A 290 -13.25 -8.46 -10.83
C LEU A 290 -14.30 -7.87 -9.88
N VAL A 291 -15.30 -7.22 -10.45
CA VAL A 291 -16.41 -6.61 -9.73
C VAL A 291 -17.71 -7.28 -10.15
N GLU A 292 -18.45 -7.77 -9.14
CA GLU A 292 -19.79 -8.32 -9.30
C GLU A 292 -20.78 -7.45 -8.53
N GLY A 293 -21.68 -6.78 -9.25
CA GLY A 293 -22.62 -5.88 -8.61
C GLY A 293 -23.32 -4.87 -9.51
N ASN A 294 -23.92 -3.88 -8.87
CA ASN A 294 -24.52 -2.73 -9.52
C ASN A 294 -23.47 -1.64 -9.83
N ARG A 295 -23.89 -0.59 -10.52
CA ARG A 295 -23.02 0.51 -10.92
C ARG A 295 -22.39 1.28 -9.74
N ALA A 296 -23.06 1.36 -8.59
CA ALA A 296 -22.49 1.99 -7.41
C ALA A 296 -21.31 1.17 -6.86
N GLN A 297 -21.39 -0.17 -6.90
CA GLN A 297 -20.28 -1.05 -6.54
C GLN A 297 -19.12 -0.94 -7.52
N VAL A 298 -19.40 -0.82 -8.83
CA VAL A 298 -18.37 -0.54 -9.84
C VAL A 298 -17.67 0.80 -9.58
N GLN A 299 -18.41 1.86 -9.29
CA GLN A 299 -17.84 3.16 -8.95
C GLN A 299 -17.02 3.14 -7.65
N ALA A 300 -17.49 2.39 -6.64
CA ALA A 300 -16.74 2.17 -5.41
C ALA A 300 -15.42 1.43 -5.68
N ALA A 301 -15.42 0.40 -6.53
CA ALA A 301 -14.23 -0.34 -6.91
C ALA A 301 -13.18 0.57 -7.57
N TYR A 302 -13.57 1.47 -8.48
CA TYR A 302 -12.66 2.48 -9.02
C TYR A 302 -12.01 3.32 -7.91
N ALA A 303 -12.79 3.84 -6.97
CA ALA A 303 -12.26 4.63 -5.84
C ALA A 303 -11.28 3.81 -4.98
N GLN A 304 -11.61 2.55 -4.72
CA GLN A 304 -10.76 1.63 -3.95
C GLN A 304 -9.44 1.33 -4.68
N MET A 305 -9.49 1.06 -5.99
CA MET A 305 -8.31 0.83 -6.82
C MET A 305 -7.38 2.05 -6.84
N TYR A 306 -7.92 3.26 -7.01
CA TYR A 306 -7.10 4.48 -6.94
C TYR A 306 -6.50 4.70 -5.55
N ALA A 307 -7.27 4.47 -4.49
CA ALA A 307 -6.78 4.59 -3.11
C ALA A 307 -5.65 3.58 -2.82
N TYR A 308 -5.81 2.33 -3.28
CA TYR A 308 -4.79 1.29 -3.21
C TYR A 308 -3.50 1.73 -3.92
N LEU A 309 -3.59 2.15 -5.19
CA LEU A 309 -2.42 2.55 -5.98
C LEU A 309 -1.66 3.72 -5.31
N GLN A 310 -2.38 4.69 -4.74
CA GLN A 310 -1.78 5.81 -4.01
C GLN A 310 -1.10 5.36 -2.71
N ALA A 311 -1.78 4.52 -1.91
CA ALA A 311 -1.26 4.04 -0.64
C ALA A 311 0.00 3.17 -0.82
N HIS A 312 0.03 2.35 -1.87
CA HIS A 312 1.15 1.46 -2.23
C HIS A 312 2.18 2.10 -3.17
N ARG A 313 2.02 3.37 -3.54
CA ARG A 313 2.93 4.10 -4.46
C ARG A 313 3.15 3.39 -5.79
N VAL A 314 2.11 2.73 -6.31
CA VAL A 314 2.15 2.04 -7.60
C VAL A 314 1.80 3.05 -8.69
N PRO A 315 2.73 3.41 -9.59
CA PRO A 315 2.49 4.44 -10.59
C PRO A 315 1.62 3.94 -11.75
N LEU A 316 0.63 4.74 -12.11
CA LEU A 316 -0.15 4.56 -13.33
C LEU A 316 0.68 4.95 -14.56
N ARG A 317 0.44 4.25 -15.67
CA ARG A 317 1.02 4.60 -16.96
C ARG A 317 0.69 6.05 -17.31
N GLU A 318 1.65 6.79 -17.85
CA GLU A 318 1.41 8.15 -18.31
C GLU A 318 0.29 8.16 -19.36
N ASN A 319 -0.73 8.99 -19.11
CA ASN A 319 -1.97 9.05 -19.91
C ASN A 319 -2.72 7.70 -20.03
N GLY A 320 -2.42 6.73 -19.17
CA GLY A 320 -3.09 5.44 -19.13
C GLY A 320 -4.50 5.59 -18.56
N LEU A 321 -5.50 5.33 -19.39
CA LEU A 321 -6.90 5.30 -18.97
C LEU A 321 -7.33 3.87 -18.64
N PRO A 322 -8.22 3.70 -17.65
CA PRO A 322 -8.73 2.38 -17.33
C PRO A 322 -9.57 1.81 -18.48
N TRP A 323 -9.63 0.49 -18.53
CA TRP A 323 -10.54 -0.23 -19.41
C TRP A 323 -11.27 -1.33 -18.65
N GLU A 324 -12.41 -1.76 -19.20
CA GLU A 324 -13.25 -2.79 -18.59
C GLU A 324 -13.43 -3.95 -19.56
N LEU A 325 -13.43 -5.16 -19.01
CA LEU A 325 -13.93 -6.36 -19.68
C LEU A 325 -15.29 -6.71 -19.08
N VAL A 326 -16.33 -6.70 -19.91
CA VAL A 326 -17.70 -6.99 -19.46
C VAL A 326 -18.02 -8.44 -19.79
N HIS A 327 -17.94 -9.29 -18.77
CA HIS A 327 -18.28 -10.72 -18.89
C HIS A 327 -19.78 -10.94 -18.92
N GLN A 328 -20.53 -10.14 -18.15
CA GLN A 328 -21.99 -10.17 -18.12
C GLN A 328 -22.52 -8.76 -17.88
N ALA A 329 -23.24 -8.22 -18.86
CA ALA A 329 -23.97 -6.97 -18.68
C ALA A 329 -25.18 -7.20 -17.77
N GLY A 330 -25.35 -6.39 -16.73
CA GLY A 330 -26.57 -6.39 -15.94
C GLY A 330 -27.71 -5.78 -16.77
N GLY A 331 -28.77 -6.54 -17.04
CA GLY A 331 -29.92 -6.05 -17.81
C GLY A 331 -30.87 -7.13 -18.29
N GLY A 332 -31.88 -7.44 -17.46
CA GLY A 332 -33.06 -8.26 -17.75
C GLY A 332 -34.02 -8.20 -16.56
N GLU A 333 -35.30 -8.57 -16.75
CA GLU A 333 -36.38 -8.54 -15.72
C GLU A 333 -36.03 -9.26 -14.39
N GLU A 334 -34.94 -10.03 -14.35
CA GLU A 334 -34.51 -10.85 -13.21
C GLU A 334 -33.44 -10.21 -12.30
N GLY A 335 -32.97 -8.99 -12.56
CA GLY A 335 -32.08 -8.27 -11.62
C GLY A 335 -30.68 -8.88 -11.41
N LEU A 336 -30.14 -9.57 -12.43
CA LEU A 336 -28.80 -10.17 -12.38
C LEU A 336 -27.70 -9.10 -12.23
N PRO A 337 -26.69 -9.32 -11.35
CA PRO A 337 -25.60 -8.38 -11.14
C PRO A 337 -24.72 -8.26 -12.39
N THR A 338 -24.14 -7.08 -12.61
CA THR A 338 -23.13 -6.89 -13.65
C THR A 338 -21.84 -7.57 -13.18
N ARG A 339 -21.21 -8.34 -14.07
CA ARG A 339 -19.89 -8.94 -13.83
C ARG A 339 -18.91 -8.33 -14.81
N LEU A 340 -18.01 -7.50 -14.30
CA LEU A 340 -16.99 -6.82 -15.10
C LEU A 340 -15.65 -6.84 -14.40
N GLU A 341 -14.59 -6.79 -15.18
CA GLU A 341 -13.21 -6.72 -14.70
C GLU A 341 -12.64 -5.35 -15.07
N ILE A 342 -12.20 -4.59 -14.08
CA ILE A 342 -11.65 -3.24 -14.26
C ILE A 342 -10.14 -3.35 -14.29
N PHE A 343 -9.51 -2.76 -15.31
CA PHE A 343 -8.06 -2.73 -15.47
C PHE A 343 -7.53 -1.30 -15.34
N MET A 344 -6.45 -1.17 -14.58
CA MET A 344 -5.67 0.05 -14.40
C MET A 344 -4.28 -0.14 -15.03
N PRO A 345 -3.93 0.59 -16.10
CA PRO A 345 -2.62 0.46 -16.74
C PRO A 345 -1.49 0.96 -15.83
N LEU A 346 -0.48 0.12 -15.61
CA LEU A 346 0.69 0.45 -14.80
C LEU A 346 1.90 0.81 -15.68
N GLN A 347 2.90 1.46 -15.07
CA GLN A 347 4.19 1.77 -15.69
C GLN A 347 5.08 0.54 -15.90
#